data_AF-A0A2V2VNQ6-F1
#
_entry.id   AF-A0A2V2VNQ6-F1
#
_cell.length_a   1.000
_cell.length_b   1.000
_cell.length_c   1.000
_cell.angle_alpha   90.00
_cell.angle_beta   90.00
_cell.angle_gamma   90.00
#
_symmetry.space_group_name_H-M   'P 1'
#
loop_
_entity.id
_entity.type
_entity.pdbx_description
1 polymer ?
#
loop_
_entity_poly.entity_id
_entity_poly.type
_entity_poly.pdbx_seq_one_letter_code
_entity_poly.pdbx_strand_id
1 'polypeptide(L)'
;MEQRCWEFEHPLKQFSLDFTDAVQSHLDKKRPSMMLLQEMTAREIGSLVHNQRMGGVIAGLVATFPSVRLNIDVQPITHTILRVKVTITSTFTWNSRYHGSSELFWLFVEDQDNNFIFHHEAVSLKRKEVEMGVPVVVDLSVPIVPEYDMYSVRFYSDRWLGSQEDFTFSVAHLHLPDDTQLTTRLLPLAPLRREVIPEAYHAIYKGFPQLNAVQTQVFHAMFTRTAVFFSAHRLVVARRWQLRWRCCACLSNALPGRRLCTLHH
;
A
#
# COMPACT_ATOMS: atom_id res chain seq x y z
N MET A 1 -12.49 -10.73 24.67
CA MET A 1 -13.37 -11.49 25.61
C MET A 1 -14.07 -12.69 24.96
N GLU A 2 -14.10 -12.85 23.62
CA GLU A 2 -14.85 -13.94 22.96
C GLU A 2 -14.24 -15.36 23.08
N GLN A 3 -12.91 -15.51 23.21
CA GLN A 3 -12.29 -16.85 23.22
C GLN A 3 -11.90 -17.42 24.61
N ARG A 4 -12.30 -16.78 25.73
CA ARG A 4 -12.04 -17.28 27.11
C ARG A 4 -10.60 -17.77 27.36
N CYS A 5 -9.61 -17.14 26.72
CA CYS A 5 -8.21 -17.46 26.87
C CYS A 5 -7.50 -16.18 27.33
N TRP A 6 -6.58 -16.31 28.28
CA TRP A 6 -5.72 -15.21 28.71
C TRP A 6 -4.49 -15.12 27.81
N GLU A 7 -3.88 -13.93 27.71
CA GLU A 7 -2.67 -13.70 26.88
C GLU A 7 -1.48 -14.58 27.27
N PHE A 8 -1.40 -15.00 28.55
CA PHE A 8 -0.33 -15.86 29.05
C PHE A 8 -0.58 -17.36 28.83
N GLU A 9 -1.76 -17.73 28.32
CA GLU A 9 -2.10 -19.10 28.00
C GLU A 9 -1.68 -19.45 26.57
N HIS A 10 -1.41 -20.74 26.33
CA HIS A 10 -0.98 -21.18 25.02
C HIS A 10 -2.10 -21.01 23.96
N PRO A 11 -1.83 -20.44 22.76
CA PRO A 11 -2.84 -20.16 21.74
C PRO A 11 -3.70 -21.36 21.32
N LEU A 12 -3.17 -22.59 21.43
CA LEU A 12 -3.90 -23.83 21.14
C LEU A 12 -5.16 -24.05 21.98
N LYS A 13 -5.30 -23.42 23.16
CA LYS A 13 -6.54 -23.53 23.97
C LYS A 13 -7.76 -22.99 23.23
N GLN A 14 -7.56 -22.08 22.28
CA GLN A 14 -8.61 -21.46 21.47
C GLN A 14 -9.38 -22.46 20.59
N PHE A 15 -8.79 -23.62 20.27
CA PHE A 15 -9.44 -24.65 19.46
C PHE A 15 -10.54 -25.44 20.18
N SER A 16 -10.85 -25.12 21.45
CA SER A 16 -11.89 -25.78 22.25
C SER A 16 -11.75 -27.31 22.25
N LEU A 17 -10.51 -27.80 22.23
CA LEU A 17 -10.17 -29.22 22.29
C LEU A 17 -9.81 -29.57 23.73
N ASP A 18 -10.38 -30.66 24.24
CA ASP A 18 -10.06 -31.16 25.57
C ASP A 18 -8.69 -31.85 25.56
N PHE A 19 -7.65 -31.08 25.87
CA PHE A 19 -6.33 -31.63 26.18
C PHE A 19 -6.36 -32.33 27.53
N THR A 20 -5.62 -33.43 27.67
CA THR A 20 -5.40 -34.01 28.99
C THR A 20 -4.52 -33.07 29.83
N ASP A 21 -4.75 -33.04 31.15
CA ASP A 21 -4.01 -32.17 32.08
C ASP A 21 -2.49 -32.28 31.95
N ALA A 22 -1.99 -33.49 31.68
CA ALA A 22 -0.56 -33.73 31.45
C ALA A 22 -0.04 -33.02 30.19
N VAL A 23 -0.77 -33.10 29.07
CA VAL A 23 -0.39 -32.43 27.81
C VAL A 23 -0.43 -30.92 27.99
N GLN A 24 -1.48 -30.42 28.63
CA GLN A 24 -1.65 -29.00 28.90
C GLN A 24 -0.52 -28.46 29.80
N SER A 25 -0.17 -29.18 30.87
CA SER A 25 0.94 -28.80 31.75
C SER A 25 2.28 -28.73 31.01
N HIS A 26 2.54 -29.63 30.06
CA HIS A 26 3.76 -29.59 29.27
C HIS A 26 3.79 -28.40 28.29
N LEU A 27 2.67 -28.09 27.64
CA LEU A 27 2.55 -26.92 26.77
C LEU A 27 2.72 -25.61 27.56
N ASP A 28 2.07 -25.49 28.72
CA ASP A 28 2.13 -24.28 29.55
C ASP A 28 3.50 -24.09 30.20
N LYS A 29 4.23 -25.18 30.47
CA LYS A 29 5.60 -25.14 31.02
C LYS A 29 6.65 -24.80 29.97
N LYS A 30 6.56 -25.40 28.77
CA LYS A 30 7.55 -25.21 27.71
C LYS A 30 7.29 -23.97 26.86
N ARG A 31 6.04 -23.55 26.74
CA ARG A 31 5.57 -22.39 25.96
C ARG A 31 6.21 -22.27 24.57
N PRO A 32 6.13 -23.32 23.74
CA PRO A 32 6.60 -23.20 22.36
C PRO A 32 5.76 -22.15 21.63
N SER A 33 6.38 -21.38 20.73
CA SER A 33 5.64 -20.46 19.86
C SER A 33 4.89 -21.25 18.78
N MET A 34 3.81 -20.68 18.23
CA MET A 34 3.09 -21.30 17.12
C MET A 34 4.00 -21.47 15.90
N MET A 35 4.89 -20.51 15.65
CA MET A 35 5.90 -20.59 14.59
C MET A 35 6.85 -21.77 14.79
N LEU A 36 7.38 -21.98 16.01
CA LEU A 36 8.23 -23.13 16.31
C LEU A 36 7.48 -24.45 16.10
N LEU A 37 6.24 -24.54 16.56
CA LEU A 37 5.43 -25.75 16.39
C LEU A 37 5.16 -26.07 14.91
N GLN A 38 5.07 -25.06 14.04
CA GLN A 38 4.90 -25.27 12.59
C GLN A 38 6.13 -25.91 11.93
N GLU A 39 7.32 -25.64 12.46
CA GLU A 39 8.58 -26.21 11.96
C GLU A 39 8.83 -27.63 12.49
N MET A 40 8.16 -28.02 13.57
CA MET A 40 8.31 -29.33 14.19
C MET A 40 7.45 -30.40 13.51
N THR A 41 7.99 -31.62 13.45
CA THR A 41 7.23 -32.80 13.03
C THR A 41 6.25 -33.25 14.12
N ALA A 42 5.19 -33.95 13.74
CA ALA A 42 4.22 -34.51 14.68
C ALA A 42 4.86 -35.39 15.78
N ARG A 43 5.97 -36.07 15.48
CA ARG A 43 6.72 -36.89 16.44
C ARG A 43 7.51 -36.03 17.44
N GLU A 44 8.10 -34.93 16.98
CA GLU A 44 8.80 -33.99 17.86
C GLU A 44 7.81 -33.29 18.78
N ILE A 45 6.66 -32.86 18.25
CA ILE A 45 5.57 -32.29 19.06
C ILE A 45 5.05 -33.34 20.07
N GLY A 46 4.85 -34.59 19.64
CA GLY A 46 4.44 -35.67 20.52
C GLY A 46 5.45 -35.95 21.65
N SER A 47 6.75 -35.83 21.34
CA SER A 47 7.83 -35.93 22.32
C SER A 47 7.86 -34.72 23.26
N LEU A 48 7.57 -33.52 22.73
CA LEU A 48 7.50 -32.28 23.50
C LEU A 48 6.43 -32.34 24.59
N VAL A 49 5.25 -32.88 24.26
CA VAL A 49 4.11 -33.00 25.19
C VAL A 49 4.04 -34.35 25.91
N HIS A 50 5.07 -35.20 25.75
CA HIS A 50 5.12 -36.57 26.29
C HIS A 50 3.89 -37.43 25.92
N ASN A 51 3.30 -37.20 24.75
CA ASN A 51 2.17 -37.96 24.23
C ASN A 51 2.21 -38.01 22.69
N GLN A 52 2.70 -39.14 22.16
CA GLN A 52 2.90 -39.31 20.71
C GLN A 52 1.60 -39.28 19.90
N ARG A 53 0.47 -39.75 20.49
CA ARG A 53 -0.83 -39.70 19.81
C ARG A 53 -1.32 -38.27 19.63
N MET A 54 -1.10 -37.43 20.65
CA MET A 54 -1.48 -36.01 20.59
C MET A 54 -0.58 -35.18 19.68
N GLY A 55 0.64 -35.63 19.39
CA GLY A 55 1.55 -34.94 18.48
C GLY A 55 0.94 -34.67 17.10
N GLY A 56 0.27 -35.66 16.51
CA GLY A 56 -0.42 -35.50 15.22
C GLY A 56 -1.64 -34.58 15.28
N VAL A 57 -2.41 -34.65 16.36
CA VAL A 57 -3.57 -33.77 16.57
C VAL A 57 -3.12 -32.31 16.69
N ILE A 58 -2.10 -32.06 17.53
CA ILE A 58 -1.54 -30.73 17.73
C ILE A 58 -0.96 -30.19 16.42
N ALA A 59 -0.20 -31.00 15.66
CA ALA A 59 0.32 -30.59 14.36
C ALA A 59 -0.80 -30.11 13.40
N GLY A 60 -1.93 -30.83 13.37
CA GLY A 60 -3.10 -30.42 12.57
C GLY A 60 -3.73 -29.10 13.04
N LEU A 61 -3.83 -28.89 14.35
CA LEU A 61 -4.32 -27.62 14.92
C LEU A 61 -3.37 -26.46 14.63
N VAL A 62 -2.06 -26.67 14.78
CA VAL A 62 -1.02 -25.70 14.47
C VAL A 62 -1.04 -25.31 12.98
N ALA A 63 -1.23 -26.27 12.08
CA ALA A 63 -1.39 -26.01 10.66
C ALA A 63 -2.68 -25.24 10.32
N THR A 64 -3.70 -25.34 11.19
CA THR A 64 -4.97 -24.63 11.03
C THR A 64 -4.92 -23.21 11.62
N PHE A 65 -4.05 -22.97 12.61
CA PHE A 65 -3.96 -21.68 13.29
C PHE A 65 -3.62 -20.55 12.30
N PRO A 66 -4.42 -19.46 12.26
CA PRO A 66 -4.24 -18.38 11.28
C PRO A 66 -2.87 -17.74 11.40
N SER A 67 -1.94 -18.18 10.57
CA SER A 67 -0.57 -17.70 10.54
C SER A 67 -0.33 -17.05 9.20
N VAL A 68 0.36 -15.93 9.20
CA VAL A 68 0.60 -15.14 8.01
C VAL A 68 2.08 -14.79 7.95
N ARG A 69 2.56 -14.42 6.77
CA ARG A 69 3.87 -13.80 6.60
C ARG A 69 3.68 -12.47 5.91
N LEU A 70 4.32 -11.44 6.44
CA LEU A 70 4.35 -10.12 5.85
C LEU A 70 5.61 -9.96 5.01
N ASN A 71 5.46 -9.42 3.80
CA ASN A 71 6.55 -8.87 3.03
C ASN A 71 6.24 -7.40 2.74
N ILE A 72 7.11 -6.50 3.20
CA ILE A 72 6.86 -5.07 3.21
C ILE A 72 7.88 -4.37 2.33
N ASP A 73 7.37 -3.60 1.39
CA ASP A 73 8.17 -2.76 0.49
C ASP A 73 7.85 -1.29 0.80
N VAL A 74 8.89 -0.55 1.19
CA VAL A 74 8.79 0.86 1.63
C VAL A 74 9.47 1.74 0.61
N GLN A 75 8.74 2.70 0.07
CA GLN A 75 9.23 3.60 -0.97
C GLN A 75 8.84 5.05 -0.65
N PRO A 76 9.77 6.01 -0.60
CA PRO A 76 9.41 7.41 -0.46
C PRO A 76 8.80 7.94 -1.76
N ILE A 77 7.61 8.51 -1.65
CA ILE A 77 6.90 9.15 -2.78
C ILE A 77 7.26 10.63 -2.85
N THR A 78 7.26 11.30 -1.70
CA THR A 78 7.70 12.68 -1.51
C THR A 78 8.57 12.74 -0.24
N HIS A 79 9.14 13.91 0.07
CA HIS A 79 9.81 14.13 1.36
C HIS A 79 8.90 13.98 2.60
N THR A 80 7.57 13.86 2.40
CA THR A 80 6.56 13.82 3.47
C THR A 80 5.64 12.60 3.40
N ILE A 81 5.76 11.75 2.37
CA ILE A 81 4.86 10.62 2.15
C ILE A 81 5.66 9.38 1.76
N LEU A 82 5.48 8.31 2.52
CA LEU A 82 5.91 6.95 2.19
C LEU A 82 4.77 6.17 1.59
N ARG A 83 5.10 5.35 0.60
CA ARG A 83 4.29 4.22 0.19
C ARG A 83 4.77 2.98 0.92
N VAL A 84 3.89 2.36 1.68
CA VAL A 84 4.14 1.10 2.38
C VAL A 84 3.25 0.04 1.73
N LYS A 85 3.86 -0.82 0.93
CA LYS A 85 3.17 -1.92 0.27
C LYS A 85 3.35 -3.19 1.09
N VAL A 86 2.26 -3.66 1.68
CA VAL A 86 2.22 -4.85 2.52
C VAL A 86 1.67 -6.02 1.71
N THR A 87 2.49 -7.04 1.50
CA THR A 87 2.09 -8.30 0.85
C THR A 87 1.91 -9.37 1.91
N ILE A 88 0.67 -9.77 2.14
CA ILE A 88 0.24 -10.71 3.18
C ILE A 88 0.09 -12.09 2.55
N THR A 89 0.94 -13.02 2.96
CA THR A 89 0.88 -14.43 2.53
C THR A 89 0.34 -15.28 3.65
N SER A 90 -0.77 -15.98 3.42
CA SER A 90 -1.31 -16.93 4.40
C SER A 90 -0.48 -18.21 4.42
N THR A 91 -0.08 -18.68 5.62
CA THR A 91 0.74 -19.89 5.81
C THR A 91 0.00 -20.99 6.57
N PHE A 92 -1.33 -20.89 6.66
CA PHE A 92 -2.20 -21.83 7.35
C PHE A 92 -3.19 -22.50 6.40
N THR A 93 -3.72 -23.64 6.83
CA THR A 93 -4.77 -24.37 6.11
C THR A 93 -6.14 -23.90 6.58
N TRP A 94 -7.01 -23.53 5.63
CA TRP A 94 -8.36 -23.10 5.98
C TRP A 94 -9.20 -24.24 6.56
N ASN A 95 -9.85 -24.00 7.68
CA ASN A 95 -10.85 -24.90 8.26
C ASN A 95 -12.13 -24.12 8.55
N SER A 96 -13.19 -24.38 7.77
CA SER A 96 -14.46 -23.65 7.87
C SER A 96 -15.16 -23.81 9.21
N ARG A 97 -14.87 -24.86 9.99
CA ARG A 97 -15.41 -25.03 11.35
C ARG A 97 -14.88 -23.96 12.29
N TYR A 98 -13.59 -23.64 12.17
CA TYR A 98 -12.95 -22.66 13.03
C TYR A 98 -13.06 -21.26 12.40
N HIS A 99 -12.71 -21.10 11.13
CA HIS A 99 -12.55 -19.80 10.47
C HIS A 99 -13.83 -19.20 9.89
N GLY A 100 -14.89 -20.01 9.71
CA GLY A 100 -16.10 -19.55 9.03
C GLY A 100 -15.83 -19.19 7.55
N SER A 101 -16.36 -18.05 7.10
CA SER A 101 -16.26 -17.58 5.70
C SER A 101 -15.05 -16.70 5.42
N SER A 102 -14.57 -15.97 6.43
CA SER A 102 -13.51 -14.99 6.33
C SER A 102 -12.90 -14.76 7.70
N GLU A 103 -11.58 -14.50 7.73
CA GLU A 103 -10.86 -14.10 8.93
C GLU A 103 -10.55 -12.61 8.83
N LEU A 104 -10.80 -11.86 9.90
CA LEU A 104 -10.51 -10.44 9.96
C LEU A 104 -9.17 -10.23 10.66
N PHE A 105 -8.34 -9.40 10.05
CA PHE A 105 -7.10 -8.94 10.61
C PHE A 105 -7.06 -7.42 10.59
N TRP A 106 -6.26 -6.87 11.48
CA TRP A 106 -6.07 -5.47 11.71
C TRP A 106 -4.64 -5.12 11.35
N LEU A 107 -4.47 -4.23 10.38
CA LEU A 107 -3.19 -3.72 9.92
C LEU A 107 -2.96 -2.33 10.51
N PHE A 108 -1.88 -2.17 11.24
CA PHE A 108 -1.48 -0.94 11.91
C PHE A 108 -0.13 -0.51 11.38
N VAL A 109 0.03 0.78 11.13
CA VAL A 109 1.32 1.42 10.93
C VAL A 109 1.46 2.44 12.04
N GLU A 110 2.42 2.23 12.93
CA GLU A 110 2.61 3.02 14.13
C GLU A 110 4.08 3.29 14.42
N ASP A 111 4.36 4.27 15.27
CA ASP A 111 5.69 4.49 15.81
C ASP A 111 6.04 3.41 16.84
N GLN A 112 7.31 2.99 16.87
CA GLN A 112 7.76 1.91 17.73
C GLN A 112 7.69 2.24 19.24
N ASP A 113 7.93 3.50 19.62
CA ASP A 113 8.16 3.88 21.02
C ASP A 113 7.07 4.79 21.60
N ASN A 114 6.39 5.57 20.75
CA ASN A 114 5.49 6.66 21.16
C ASN A 114 4.00 6.32 21.04
N ASN A 115 3.66 5.08 20.68
CA ASN A 115 2.28 4.62 20.47
C ASN A 115 1.47 5.49 19.49
N PHE A 116 2.14 6.18 18.57
CA PHE A 116 1.48 7.03 17.59
C PHE A 116 1.06 6.20 16.37
N ILE A 117 -0.24 6.13 16.09
CA ILE A 117 -0.76 5.37 14.95
C ILE A 117 -0.84 6.30 13.74
N PHE A 118 -0.02 6.03 12.72
CA PHE A 118 -0.05 6.73 11.44
C PHE A 118 -1.22 6.29 10.57
N HIS A 119 -1.52 4.99 10.57
CA HIS A 119 -2.56 4.40 9.76
C HIS A 119 -3.09 3.11 10.40
N HIS A 120 -4.37 2.82 10.21
CA HIS A 120 -4.93 1.50 10.49
C HIS A 120 -6.02 1.13 9.49
N GLU A 121 -6.10 -0.15 9.13
CA GLU A 121 -7.12 -0.69 8.24
C GLU A 121 -7.48 -2.13 8.63
N ALA A 122 -8.74 -2.51 8.45
CA ALA A 122 -9.19 -3.89 8.62
C ALA A 122 -9.07 -4.66 7.30
N VAL A 123 -8.32 -5.75 7.30
CA VAL A 123 -8.08 -6.62 6.13
C VAL A 123 -8.80 -7.94 6.33
N SER A 124 -9.69 -8.29 5.41
CA SER A 124 -10.42 -9.56 5.44
C SER A 124 -9.75 -10.60 4.54
N LEU A 125 -9.23 -11.66 5.16
CA LEU A 125 -8.72 -12.84 4.43
C LEU A 125 -9.87 -13.77 4.10
N LYS A 126 -10.16 -13.96 2.81
CA LYS A 126 -11.25 -14.82 2.36
C LYS A 126 -10.75 -16.23 2.14
N ARG A 127 -11.59 -17.21 2.46
CA ARG A 127 -11.33 -18.64 2.27
C ARG A 127 -10.70 -18.96 0.90
N LYS A 128 -11.29 -18.45 -0.18
CA LYS A 128 -10.85 -18.73 -1.55
C LYS A 128 -9.41 -18.26 -1.80
N GLU A 129 -9.03 -17.10 -1.30
CA GLU A 129 -7.70 -16.52 -1.49
C GLU A 129 -6.64 -17.35 -0.74
N VAL A 130 -6.96 -17.76 0.49
CA VAL A 130 -6.10 -18.62 1.32
C VAL A 130 -5.92 -20.00 0.70
N GLU A 131 -7.01 -20.67 0.30
CA GLU A 131 -6.96 -22.01 -0.30
C GLU A 131 -6.22 -22.03 -1.65
N MET A 132 -6.26 -20.94 -2.42
CA MET A 132 -5.51 -20.79 -3.67
C MET A 132 -4.06 -20.33 -3.45
N GLY A 133 -3.67 -19.97 -2.22
CA GLY A 133 -2.35 -19.43 -1.91
C GLY A 133 -2.08 -18.07 -2.55
N VAL A 134 -3.13 -17.29 -2.85
CA VAL A 134 -2.98 -15.96 -3.45
C VAL A 134 -2.71 -14.94 -2.34
N PRO A 135 -1.58 -14.21 -2.39
CA PRO A 135 -1.29 -13.16 -1.42
C PRO A 135 -2.28 -11.99 -1.53
N VAL A 136 -2.63 -11.40 -0.39
CA VAL A 136 -3.38 -10.15 -0.32
C VAL A 136 -2.39 -9.00 -0.28
N VAL A 137 -2.58 -7.99 -1.13
CA VAL A 137 -1.68 -6.83 -1.19
C VAL A 137 -2.45 -5.58 -0.75
N VAL A 138 -1.90 -4.87 0.23
CA VAL A 138 -2.42 -3.61 0.74
C VAL A 138 -1.38 -2.52 0.46
N ASP A 139 -1.82 -1.42 -0.14
CA ASP A 139 -0.95 -0.32 -0.55
C ASP A 139 -1.31 0.94 0.22
N LEU A 140 -0.43 1.34 1.13
CA LEU A 140 -0.69 2.39 2.10
C LEU A 140 0.13 3.63 1.78
N SER A 141 -0.46 4.81 1.96
CA SER A 141 0.26 6.08 1.99
C SER A 141 0.38 6.57 3.42
N VAL A 142 1.60 6.57 3.95
CA VAL A 142 1.93 6.86 5.35
C VAL A 142 2.72 8.17 5.40
N PRO A 143 2.34 9.14 6.26
CA PRO A 143 3.09 10.38 6.37
C PRO A 143 4.45 10.16 7.03
N ILE A 144 5.48 10.87 6.54
CA ILE A 144 6.76 11.03 7.22
C ILE A 144 6.63 12.21 8.17
N VAL A 145 6.81 11.93 9.45
CA VAL A 145 6.73 12.91 10.53
C VAL A 145 8.12 13.05 11.15
N PRO A 146 8.76 14.23 11.12
CA PRO A 146 10.16 14.42 11.53
C PRO A 146 10.47 13.99 12.97
N GLU A 147 9.46 13.94 13.83
CA GLU A 147 9.57 13.50 15.22
C GLU A 147 9.75 11.98 15.37
N TYR A 148 9.43 11.20 14.32
CA TYR A 148 9.41 9.73 14.35
C TYR A 148 10.28 9.14 13.25
N ASP A 149 11.32 8.42 13.65
CA ASP A 149 12.27 7.77 12.73
C ASP A 149 12.03 6.26 12.57
N MET A 150 11.26 5.64 13.47
CA MET A 150 11.06 4.19 13.57
C MET A 150 9.59 3.83 13.39
N TYR A 151 9.29 3.10 12.32
CA TYR A 151 7.93 2.70 11.97
C TYR A 151 7.79 1.20 12.18
N SER A 152 6.65 0.79 12.73
CA SER A 152 6.24 -0.60 12.92
C SER A 152 4.97 -0.85 12.14
N VAL A 153 4.99 -1.87 11.29
CA VAL A 153 3.81 -2.46 10.66
C VAL A 153 3.42 -3.66 11.49
N ARG A 154 2.25 -3.60 12.13
CA ARG A 154 1.70 -4.69 12.95
C ARG A 154 0.45 -5.24 12.29
N PHE A 155 0.37 -6.56 12.20
CA PHE A 155 -0.78 -7.23 11.60
C PHE A 155 -1.28 -8.32 12.53
N TYR A 156 -2.42 -8.10 13.17
CA TYR A 156 -2.96 -8.99 14.20
C TYR A 156 -4.36 -9.47 13.84
N SER A 157 -4.69 -10.70 14.23
CA SER A 157 -6.04 -11.22 14.06
C SER A 157 -6.99 -10.49 15.02
N ASP A 158 -8.19 -10.17 14.52
CA ASP A 158 -9.26 -9.62 15.35
C ASP A 158 -9.77 -10.63 16.40
N ARG A 159 -9.65 -11.93 16.09
CA ARG A 159 -10.27 -13.00 16.87
C ARG A 159 -9.27 -13.94 17.55
N TRP A 160 -8.12 -14.20 16.93
CA TRP A 160 -7.16 -15.20 17.39
C TRP A 160 -6.00 -14.56 18.15
N LEU A 161 -5.92 -14.84 19.45
CA LEU A 161 -4.78 -14.43 20.29
C LEU A 161 -3.51 -15.15 19.85
N GLY A 162 -2.42 -14.39 19.78
CA GLY A 162 -1.11 -14.87 19.32
C GLY A 162 -0.98 -15.04 17.80
N SER A 163 -2.02 -14.72 17.03
CA SER A 163 -1.95 -14.59 15.58
C SER A 163 -1.58 -13.16 15.25
N GLN A 164 -0.27 -12.89 15.21
CA GLN A 164 0.25 -11.57 14.90
C GLN A 164 1.60 -11.68 14.19
N GLU A 165 1.88 -10.70 13.34
CA GLU A 165 3.18 -10.51 12.69
C GLU A 165 3.54 -9.04 12.74
N ASP A 166 4.78 -8.76 13.09
CA ASP A 166 5.29 -7.40 13.27
C ASP A 166 6.54 -7.20 12.41
N PHE A 167 6.66 -6.03 11.79
CA PHE A 167 7.83 -5.65 11.02
C PHE A 167 8.20 -4.20 11.30
N THR A 168 9.46 -3.95 11.62
CA THR A 168 9.96 -2.61 11.95
C THR A 168 10.96 -2.14 10.91
N PHE A 169 10.89 -0.87 10.54
CA PHE A 169 11.85 -0.23 9.63
C PHE A 169 12.14 1.21 10.06
N SER A 170 13.32 1.70 9.69
CA SER A 170 13.72 3.09 9.94
C SER A 170 13.61 3.92 8.67
N VAL A 171 13.16 5.17 8.82
CA VAL A 171 13.11 6.15 7.74
C VAL A 171 14.37 7.04 7.72
N ALA A 172 15.16 7.05 8.79
CA ALA A 172 16.33 7.92 8.95
C ALA A 172 17.40 7.74 7.86
N HIS A 173 17.50 6.55 7.26
CA HIS A 173 18.46 6.23 6.20
C HIS A 173 17.85 6.20 4.80
N LEU A 174 16.58 6.57 4.68
CA LEU A 174 15.88 6.56 3.40
C LEU A 174 16.26 7.82 2.61
N HIS A 175 16.68 7.63 1.37
CA HIS A 175 16.94 8.77 0.48
C HIS A 175 15.59 9.34 0.03
N LEU A 176 15.21 10.45 0.64
CA LEU A 176 13.97 11.15 0.30
C LEU A 176 14.15 11.90 -1.03
N PRO A 177 13.16 11.86 -1.93
CA PRO A 177 13.21 12.65 -3.16
C PRO A 177 13.16 14.15 -2.82
N ASP A 178 13.92 14.95 -3.57
CA ASP A 178 13.90 16.40 -3.43
C ASP A 178 12.53 16.96 -3.86
N ASP A 179 11.82 17.56 -2.92
CA ASP A 179 10.54 18.22 -3.13
C ASP A 179 10.67 19.60 -3.80
N THR A 180 11.65 19.75 -4.70
CA THR A 180 11.75 20.95 -5.54
C THR A 180 10.56 20.97 -6.50
N GLN A 181 9.43 21.47 -6.00
CA GLN A 181 8.28 21.82 -6.83
C GLN A 181 8.72 22.97 -7.74
N LEU A 182 9.23 22.62 -8.91
CA LEU A 182 9.51 23.56 -10.00
C LEU A 182 8.19 23.98 -10.69
N THR A 183 7.14 24.24 -9.90
CA THR A 183 5.93 24.85 -10.44
C THR A 183 6.28 26.27 -10.83
N THR A 184 6.35 26.52 -12.14
CA THR A 184 6.63 27.86 -12.64
C THR A 184 5.48 28.79 -12.26
N ARG A 185 5.78 29.83 -11.48
CA ARG A 185 4.77 30.81 -11.07
C ARG A 185 4.18 31.50 -12.30
N LEU A 186 2.87 31.74 -12.25
CA LEU A 186 2.19 32.51 -13.28
C LEU A 186 2.67 33.96 -13.22
N LEU A 187 3.27 34.44 -14.30
CA LEU A 187 3.75 35.81 -14.39
C LEU A 187 2.55 36.74 -14.64
N PRO A 188 2.52 37.96 -14.05
CA PRO A 188 1.47 38.94 -14.27
C PRO A 188 1.64 39.64 -15.62
N LEU A 189 1.55 38.86 -16.70
CA LEU A 189 1.72 39.32 -18.07
C LEU A 189 0.41 39.92 -18.60
N ALA A 190 0.52 40.96 -19.42
CA ALA A 190 -0.60 41.47 -20.17
C ALA A 190 -1.10 40.40 -21.16
N PRO A 191 -2.42 40.11 -21.24
CA PRO A 191 -2.96 39.10 -22.14
C PRO A 191 -2.54 39.35 -23.59
N LEU A 192 -1.97 38.33 -24.24
CA LEU A 192 -1.63 38.41 -25.66
C LEU A 192 -2.91 38.46 -26.49
N ARG A 193 -2.98 39.38 -27.43
CA ARG A 193 -4.12 39.47 -28.34
C ARG A 193 -4.04 38.40 -29.42
N ARG A 194 -5.19 38.05 -29.99
CA ARG A 194 -5.31 37.04 -31.05
C ARG A 194 -4.45 37.35 -32.27
N GLU A 195 -4.18 38.62 -32.54
CA GLU A 195 -3.39 39.08 -33.70
C GLU A 195 -1.93 38.61 -33.64
N VAL A 196 -1.44 38.15 -32.49
CA VAL A 196 -0.10 37.57 -32.33
C VAL A 196 0.00 36.17 -32.97
N ILE A 197 -1.13 35.51 -33.23
CA ILE A 197 -1.22 34.20 -33.89
C ILE A 197 -1.24 34.41 -35.42
N PRO A 198 -0.62 33.55 -36.25
CA PRO A 198 -0.75 33.63 -37.71
C PRO A 198 -2.20 33.56 -38.18
N GLU A 199 -2.53 34.37 -39.20
CA GLU A 199 -3.90 34.57 -39.69
C GLU A 199 -4.62 33.27 -40.10
N ALA A 200 -3.86 32.30 -40.63
CA ALA A 200 -4.35 30.98 -41.00
C ALA A 200 -5.07 30.23 -39.84
N TYR A 201 -4.78 30.56 -38.58
CA TYR A 201 -5.37 29.90 -37.41
C TYR A 201 -6.43 30.74 -36.70
N HIS A 202 -6.69 31.98 -37.14
CA HIS A 202 -7.63 32.89 -36.47
C HIS A 202 -9.06 32.34 -36.39
N ALA A 203 -9.47 31.50 -37.35
CA ALA A 203 -10.77 30.84 -37.35
C ALA A 203 -10.97 29.92 -36.12
N ILE A 204 -9.89 29.31 -35.60
CA ILE A 204 -9.92 28.41 -34.44
C ILE A 204 -10.09 29.20 -33.13
N TYR A 205 -9.73 30.48 -33.13
CA TYR A 205 -9.83 31.38 -31.98
C TYR A 205 -11.04 32.33 -32.06
N LYS A 206 -11.96 32.08 -33.00
CA LYS A 206 -13.19 32.88 -33.15
C LYS A 206 -14.02 32.83 -31.87
N GLY A 207 -14.18 33.97 -31.20
CA GLY A 207 -14.84 34.10 -29.88
C GLY A 207 -13.88 34.38 -28.72
N PHE A 208 -12.56 34.35 -28.95
CA PHE A 208 -11.55 34.65 -27.94
C PHE A 208 -10.64 35.78 -28.45
N PRO A 209 -10.84 37.04 -28.02
CA PRO A 209 -10.06 38.18 -28.51
C PRO A 209 -8.62 38.19 -27.96
N GLN A 210 -8.40 37.54 -26.81
CA GLN A 210 -7.10 37.47 -26.13
C GLN A 210 -6.87 36.06 -25.59
N LEU A 211 -5.60 35.69 -25.44
CA LEU A 211 -5.13 34.49 -24.76
C LEU A 211 -5.23 34.66 -23.25
N ASN A 212 -5.50 33.57 -22.52
CA ASN A 212 -5.48 33.61 -21.07
C ASN A 212 -4.04 33.76 -20.52
N ALA A 213 -3.90 33.99 -19.21
CA ALA A 213 -2.61 34.25 -18.59
C ALA A 213 -1.60 33.09 -18.76
N VAL A 214 -2.07 31.84 -18.67
CA VAL A 214 -1.21 30.65 -18.86
C VAL A 214 -0.75 30.54 -20.32
N GLN A 215 -1.67 30.70 -21.26
CA GLN A 215 -1.41 30.70 -22.69
C GLN A 215 -0.42 31.81 -23.05
N THR A 216 -0.64 33.01 -22.53
CA THR A 216 0.25 34.17 -22.70
C THR A 216 1.67 33.86 -22.24
N GLN A 217 1.83 33.22 -21.08
CA GLN A 217 3.15 32.88 -20.53
C GLN A 217 3.88 31.80 -21.32
N VAL A 218 3.15 30.81 -21.87
CA VAL A 218 3.78 29.70 -22.62
C VAL A 218 3.87 29.94 -24.13
N PHE A 219 3.19 30.97 -24.65
CA PHE A 219 3.03 31.22 -26.08
C PHE A 219 4.38 31.28 -26.82
N HIS A 220 5.31 32.10 -26.34
CA HIS A 220 6.62 32.25 -26.97
C HIS A 220 7.43 30.95 -26.96
N ALA A 221 7.42 30.22 -25.84
CA ALA A 221 8.14 28.96 -25.72
C ALA A 221 7.56 27.91 -26.69
N MET A 222 6.23 27.79 -26.78
CA MET A 222 5.59 26.84 -27.69
C MET A 222 5.74 27.20 -29.17
N PHE A 223 5.78 28.49 -29.50
CA PHE A 223 5.89 28.93 -30.88
C PHE A 223 7.33 28.88 -31.40
N THR A 224 8.32 29.07 -30.53
CA THR A 224 9.74 29.19 -30.93
C THR A 224 10.58 27.94 -30.65
N ARG A 225 10.23 27.11 -29.65
CA ARG A 225 11.03 25.94 -29.26
C ARG A 225 10.46 24.64 -29.80
N THR A 226 11.33 23.63 -29.84
CA THR A 226 11.07 22.33 -30.46
C THR A 226 10.44 21.32 -29.52
N ALA A 227 10.74 21.41 -28.21
CA ALA A 227 10.17 20.58 -27.17
C ALA A 227 9.83 21.43 -25.94
N VAL A 228 8.59 21.34 -25.48
CA VAL A 228 8.07 22.05 -24.30
C VAL A 228 7.27 21.06 -23.48
N PHE A 229 7.60 20.93 -22.20
CA PHE A 229 6.76 20.21 -21.24
C PHE A 229 5.79 21.20 -20.60
N PHE A 230 4.50 20.89 -20.65
CA PHE A 230 3.46 21.73 -20.08
C PHE A 230 2.45 20.86 -19.33
N SER A 231 2.37 21.05 -18.02
CA SER A 231 1.35 20.47 -17.16
C SER A 231 0.49 21.60 -16.58
N ALA A 232 -0.83 21.46 -16.67
CA ALA A 232 -1.76 22.41 -16.09
C ALA A 232 -3.05 21.70 -15.67
N HIS A 233 -3.63 22.15 -14.55
CA HIS A 233 -4.86 21.57 -14.03
C HIS A 233 -6.03 21.77 -15.00
N ARG A 234 -6.89 20.76 -15.17
CA ARG A 234 -7.99 20.75 -16.16
C ARG A 234 -9.02 21.85 -15.96
N LEU A 235 -9.15 22.39 -14.73
CA LEU A 235 -10.01 23.55 -14.46
C LEU A 235 -9.42 24.86 -14.97
N VAL A 236 -8.09 24.96 -15.09
CA VAL A 236 -7.37 26.13 -15.60
C VAL A 236 -7.35 26.13 -17.13
N VAL A 237 -7.37 24.95 -17.75
CA VAL A 237 -7.46 24.77 -19.21
C VAL A 237 -8.89 24.36 -19.57
N ALA A 238 -9.76 25.33 -19.83
CA ALA A 238 -11.19 25.13 -20.10
C ALA A 238 -11.50 23.91 -21.01
N ARG A 239 -12.46 23.06 -20.60
CA ARG A 239 -12.81 21.76 -21.24
C ARG A 239 -12.99 21.80 -22.77
N ARG A 240 -13.42 22.93 -23.36
CA ARG A 240 -13.60 23.11 -24.82
C ARG A 240 -12.30 23.18 -25.60
N TRP A 241 -11.17 23.39 -24.93
CA TRP A 241 -9.87 23.64 -25.55
C TRP A 241 -9.02 22.38 -25.73
N GLN A 242 -9.21 21.31 -24.95
CA GLN A 242 -8.46 20.05 -25.12
C GLN A 242 -8.62 19.44 -26.52
N LEU A 243 -9.80 19.58 -27.16
CA LEU A 243 -10.00 19.14 -28.54
C LEU A 243 -9.32 20.03 -29.59
N ARG A 244 -9.22 21.35 -29.37
CA ARG A 244 -8.58 22.28 -30.31
C ARG A 244 -7.06 22.34 -30.15
N TRP A 245 -6.55 22.01 -28.97
CA TRP A 245 -5.10 21.87 -28.70
C TRP A 245 -4.47 20.64 -29.38
N ARG A 246 -5.25 19.56 -29.61
CA ARG A 246 -4.79 18.45 -30.48
C ARG A 246 -4.43 18.94 -31.88
N CYS A 247 -5.11 19.95 -32.43
CA CYS A 247 -4.74 20.54 -33.72
C CYS A 247 -3.42 21.32 -33.68
N CYS A 248 -3.07 22.00 -32.59
CA CYS A 248 -1.78 22.69 -32.45
C CYS A 248 -0.61 21.70 -32.26
N ALA A 249 -0.80 20.59 -31.56
CA ALA A 249 0.20 19.51 -31.51
C ALA A 249 0.35 18.80 -32.87
N CYS A 250 -0.74 18.65 -33.65
CA CYS A 250 -0.65 18.19 -35.03
C CYS A 250 0.06 19.19 -35.96
N LEU A 251 0.10 20.48 -35.61
CA LEU A 251 0.79 21.50 -36.40
C LEU A 251 2.32 21.42 -36.33
N SER A 252 2.90 20.86 -35.25
CA SER A 252 4.34 20.54 -35.26
C SER A 252 4.68 19.35 -36.18
N ASN A 253 3.69 18.53 -36.54
CA ASN A 253 3.85 17.39 -37.45
C ASN A 253 3.70 17.76 -38.93
N ALA A 254 3.31 18.99 -39.25
CA ALA A 254 3.21 19.49 -40.63
C ALA A 254 4.56 20.04 -41.17
N LEU A 255 5.59 20.12 -40.31
CA LEU A 255 6.97 20.37 -40.71
C LEU A 255 7.72 19.04 -40.77
N PRO A 256 8.48 18.74 -41.84
CA PRO A 256 9.05 17.41 -42.04
C PRO A 256 10.07 17.10 -40.94
N GLY A 257 9.79 16.06 -40.13
CA GLY A 257 10.80 15.37 -39.30
C GLY A 257 10.64 15.35 -37.77
N ARG A 258 9.44 15.45 -37.16
CA ARG A 258 9.33 15.46 -35.67
C ARG A 258 8.35 14.47 -35.06
N ARG A 259 8.79 13.82 -33.96
CA ARG A 259 8.11 12.76 -33.20
C ARG A 259 7.38 13.29 -31.95
N LEU A 260 6.29 12.58 -31.63
CA LEU A 260 5.32 12.63 -30.52
C LEU A 260 5.59 13.49 -29.26
N CYS A 261 4.59 14.29 -28.89
CA CYS A 261 4.27 14.64 -27.51
C CYS A 261 3.32 13.59 -26.92
N THR A 262 3.73 12.86 -25.88
CA THR A 262 2.86 11.99 -25.08
C THR A 262 2.27 12.78 -23.91
N LEU A 263 0.94 12.81 -23.82
CA LEU A 263 0.22 13.26 -22.62
C LEU A 263 -0.02 12.04 -21.73
N HIS A 264 0.55 12.05 -20.52
CA HIS A 264 0.11 11.13 -19.47
C HIS A 264 -1.17 11.65 -18.82
N HIS A 265 -2.07 10.71 -18.54
CA HIS A 265 -3.48 10.92 -18.24
C HIS A 265 -3.76 11.11 -16.75
#